data_AF-A0A520JXE2-F1
#
_entry.id   AF-A0A520JXE2-F1
#
_cell.length_a   1.000
_cell.length_b   1.000
_cell.length_c   1.000
_cell.angle_alpha   90.00
_cell.angle_beta   90.00
_cell.angle_gamma   90.00
#
_symmetry.space_group_name_H-M   'P 1'
#
loop_
_entity.id
_entity.type
_entity.pdbx_description
1 polymer ?
#
loop_
_entity_poly.entity_id
_entity_poly.type
_entity_poly.pdbx_seq_one_letter_code
_entity_poly.pdbx_strand_id
1 'polypeptide(L)'
;MEILAIWHDGTFNWRRYGDVNCDCKVNMGDVGLLHNHVQYGYTICNRWAADVNCMGGINMGDVGALHNHVQYEYALNCCSS
;
A
#
# COMPACT_ATOMS: atom_id res chain seq x y z
N MET A 1 -16.60 -1.69 22.83
CA MET A 1 -15.37 -0.97 22.42
C MET A 1 -15.67 -0.40 21.05
N GLU A 2 -15.77 0.91 20.91
CA GLU A 2 -16.07 1.55 19.62
C GLU A 2 -14.76 1.86 18.91
N ILE A 3 -14.67 1.45 17.64
CA ILE A 3 -13.51 1.70 16.79
C ILE A 3 -13.75 3.07 16.14
N LEU A 4 -12.84 4.02 16.34
CA LEU A 4 -12.90 5.32 15.68
C LEU A 4 -12.75 5.15 14.16
N ALA A 5 -13.86 5.26 13.43
CA ALA A 5 -13.83 5.46 11.99
C ALA A 5 -13.27 6.87 11.72
N ILE A 6 -12.08 6.95 11.14
CA ILE A 6 -11.47 8.22 10.75
C ILE A 6 -12.10 8.63 9.42
N TRP A 7 -12.93 9.67 9.45
CA TRP A 7 -13.61 10.22 8.28
C TRP A 7 -12.72 11.27 7.62
N HIS A 8 -12.34 11.05 6.36
CA HIS A 8 -11.89 12.11 5.47
C HIS A 8 -13.02 12.37 4.48
N ASP A 9 -13.38 13.65 4.29
CA ASP A 9 -14.29 14.18 3.25
C ASP A 9 -15.68 13.55 3.01
N GLY A 10 -16.17 12.70 3.92
CA GLY A 10 -17.50 12.10 3.81
C GLY A 10 -17.55 10.87 2.90
N THR A 11 -16.40 10.34 2.48
CA THR A 11 -16.30 9.02 1.82
C THR A 11 -15.52 8.03 2.70
N PHE A 12 -15.96 6.76 2.72
CA PHE A 12 -15.22 5.70 3.41
C PHE A 12 -13.94 5.41 2.62
N ASN A 13 -12.84 6.05 3.00
CA ASN A 13 -11.59 5.89 2.28
C ASN A 13 -10.89 4.59 2.73
N TRP A 14 -11.28 3.48 2.10
CA TRP A 14 -10.61 2.18 2.21
C TRP A 14 -9.27 2.14 1.44
N ARG A 15 -8.86 3.24 0.78
CA ARG A 15 -7.66 3.27 -0.06
C ARG A 15 -6.47 3.81 0.73
N ARG A 16 -5.86 2.96 1.53
CA ARG A 16 -4.54 3.24 2.11
C ARG A 16 -3.46 2.89 1.09
N TYR A 17 -2.56 3.83 0.83
CA TYR A 17 -1.35 3.53 0.05
C TYR A 17 -0.54 2.45 0.76
N GLY A 18 -0.06 1.47 0.00
CA GLY A 18 0.63 0.31 0.54
C GLY A 18 -0.27 -0.81 1.05
N ASP A 19 -1.59 -0.63 1.16
CA ASP A 19 -2.53 -1.72 1.50
C ASP A 19 -2.89 -2.50 0.22
N VAL A 20 -2.05 -3.47 -0.12
CA VAL A 20 -2.17 -4.26 -1.37
C VAL A 20 -3.04 -5.50 -1.18
N ASN A 21 -3.29 -5.88 0.08
CA ASN A 21 -4.09 -7.04 0.45
C ASN A 21 -5.55 -6.68 0.87
N CYS A 22 -5.86 -5.39 1.00
CA CYS A 22 -7.16 -4.83 1.40
C CYS A 22 -7.65 -5.25 2.80
N ASP A 23 -6.74 -5.50 3.74
CA ASP A 23 -7.07 -5.81 5.14
C ASP A 23 -7.20 -4.57 6.04
N CYS A 24 -7.16 -3.38 5.44
CA CYS A 24 -7.19 -2.08 6.09
C CYS A 24 -5.96 -1.81 6.98
N LYS A 25 -4.86 -2.53 6.79
CA LYS A 25 -3.59 -2.31 7.49
C LYS A 25 -2.48 -2.16 6.45
N VAL A 26 -1.41 -1.47 6.84
CA VAL A 26 -0.19 -1.38 6.04
C VAL A 26 0.91 -1.98 6.88
N ASN A 27 1.32 -3.21 6.56
CA ASN A 27 2.26 -3.97 7.36
C ASN A 27 3.10 -4.93 6.49
N MET A 28 3.90 -5.81 7.12
CA MET A 28 4.78 -6.73 6.40
C MET A 28 4.03 -7.78 5.55
N GLY A 29 2.75 -8.02 5.81
CA GLY A 29 1.88 -8.81 4.95
C GLY A 29 1.71 -8.18 3.57
N ASP A 30 1.58 -6.85 3.52
CA ASP A 30 1.54 -6.08 2.27
C ASP A 30 2.87 -6.13 1.53
N VAL A 31 3.98 -5.96 2.25
CA VAL A 31 5.34 -6.06 1.68
C VAL A 31 5.55 -7.44 1.04
N GLY A 32 5.20 -8.51 1.76
CA GLY A 32 5.32 -9.88 1.25
C GLY A 32 4.43 -10.14 0.04
N LEU A 33 3.18 -9.67 0.07
CA LEU A 33 2.26 -9.83 -1.06
C LEU A 33 2.72 -9.03 -2.28
N LEU A 34 3.17 -7.79 -2.10
CA LEU A 34 3.69 -6.95 -3.17
C LEU A 34 4.96 -7.54 -3.80
N HIS A 35 5.87 -8.09 -2.97
CA HIS A 35 7.03 -8.83 -3.47
C HIS A 35 6.62 -10.04 -4.33
N ASN A 36 5.64 -10.82 -3.88
CA ASN A 36 5.13 -11.96 -4.65
C ASN A 36 4.41 -11.53 -5.94
N HIS A 37 3.74 -10.38 -5.94
CA HIS A 37 3.17 -9.79 -7.15
C HIS A 37 4.25 -9.47 -8.18
N VAL A 38 5.29 -8.74 -7.76
CA VAL A 38 6.37 -8.29 -8.65
C VAL A 38 7.19 -9.48 -9.16
N GLN A 39 7.53 -10.43 -8.29
CA GLN A 39 8.42 -11.54 -8.63
C GLN A 39 7.71 -12.70 -9.34
N TYR A 40 6.47 -12.99 -8.96
CA TYR A 40 5.75 -14.20 -9.38
C TYR A 40 4.37 -13.94 -9.99
N GLY A 41 3.91 -12.69 -10.05
CA GLY A 41 2.62 -12.33 -10.65
C GLY A 41 1.39 -12.64 -9.80
N TYR A 42 1.55 -12.78 -8.48
CA TYR A 42 0.43 -13.04 -7.56
C TYR A 42 -0.61 -11.92 -7.62
N THR A 43 -1.90 -12.24 -7.53
CA THR A 43 -2.94 -11.23 -7.55
C THR A 43 -2.89 -10.35 -6.30
N ILE A 44 -3.02 -9.03 -6.50
CA ILE A 44 -3.21 -8.06 -5.44
C ILE A 44 -4.61 -7.45 -5.56
N CYS A 45 -5.16 -7.02 -4.43
CA CYS A 45 -6.52 -6.48 -4.40
C CYS A 45 -6.57 -5.08 -5.04
N ASN A 46 -5.55 -4.25 -4.82
CA ASN A 46 -5.52 -2.87 -5.28
C ASN A 46 -4.18 -2.49 -5.90
N ARG A 47 -4.15 -2.35 -7.24
CA ARG A 47 -2.95 -1.93 -7.99
C ARG A 47 -2.55 -0.48 -7.73
N TRP A 48 -3.51 0.40 -7.44
CA TRP A 48 -3.21 1.78 -7.14
C TRP A 48 -2.52 1.95 -5.79
N ALA A 49 -2.82 1.07 -4.83
CA ALA A 49 -2.11 1.01 -3.56
C ALA A 49 -0.69 0.43 -3.67
N ALA A 50 -0.35 -0.20 -4.79
CA ALA A 50 0.94 -0.87 -4.99
C ALA A 50 2.03 -0.01 -5.64
N ASP A 51 1.66 1.05 -6.38
CA ASP A 51 2.62 2.06 -6.88
C ASP A 51 2.80 3.13 -5.79
N VAL A 52 3.69 2.86 -4.84
CA VAL A 52 3.89 3.68 -3.63
C VAL A 52 5.03 4.69 -3.76
N ASN A 53 5.75 4.64 -4.88
CA ASN A 53 6.81 5.59 -5.22
C ASN A 53 6.42 6.55 -6.36
N CYS A 54 5.31 6.28 -7.05
CA CYS A 54 4.73 7.08 -8.14
C CYS A 54 5.62 7.24 -9.37
N MET A 55 6.38 6.19 -9.65
CA MET A 55 7.20 6.11 -10.86
C MET A 55 6.44 5.47 -12.04
N GLY A 56 5.14 5.21 -11.88
CA GLY A 56 4.25 4.80 -12.97
C GLY A 56 4.30 3.31 -13.29
N GLY A 57 4.85 2.48 -12.40
CA GLY A 57 4.88 1.04 -12.58
C GLY A 57 5.23 0.29 -11.29
N ILE A 58 4.49 -0.79 -11.01
CA ILE A 58 4.66 -1.61 -9.83
C ILE A 58 5.88 -2.52 -10.00
N ASN A 59 6.95 -2.27 -9.24
CA ASN A 59 8.21 -3.00 -9.34
C ASN A 59 8.93 -3.12 -7.98
N MET A 60 10.16 -3.63 -7.96
CA MET A 60 10.92 -3.82 -6.72
C MET A 60 11.25 -2.50 -5.99
N GLY A 61 11.24 -1.37 -6.68
CA GLY A 61 11.31 -0.05 -6.07
C GLY A 61 10.14 0.22 -5.13
N ASP A 62 8.93 -0.21 -5.50
CA ASP A 62 7.74 -0.11 -4.64
C ASP A 62 7.84 -1.04 -3.43
N VAL A 63 8.35 -2.25 -3.63
CA VAL A 63 8.60 -3.20 -2.52
C VAL A 63 9.57 -2.60 -1.50
N GLY A 64 10.67 -2.01 -1.97
CA GLY A 64 11.64 -1.35 -1.10
C GLY A 64 11.07 -0.13 -0.38
N ALA A 65 10.32 0.71 -1.09
CA ALA A 65 9.66 1.87 -0.51
C ALA A 65 8.63 1.47 0.56
N LEU A 66 7.79 0.47 0.28
CA LEU A 66 6.80 -0.04 1.22
C LEU A 66 7.45 -0.69 2.45
N HIS A 67 8.54 -1.46 2.26
CA HIS A 67 9.31 -2.01 3.36
C HIS A 67 9.88 -0.90 4.25
N ASN A 68 10.48 0.15 3.67
CA ASN A 68 11.01 1.27 4.45
C ASN A 68 9.92 2.02 5.21
N HIS A 69 8.73 2.15 4.63
CA HIS A 69 7.58 2.73 5.32
C HIS A 69 7.14 1.89 6.52
N VAL A 70 6.97 0.57 6.33
CA VAL A 70 6.51 -0.32 7.40
C VAL A 70 7.54 -0.48 8.52
N GLN A 71 8.83 -0.55 8.17
CA GLN A 71 9.90 -0.84 9.13
C GLN A 71 10.46 0.42 9.81
N TYR A 72 10.52 1.54 9.09
CA TYR A 72 11.20 2.76 9.53
C TYR A 72 10.33 4.02 9.47
N GLU A 73 9.03 3.88 9.17
CA GLU A 73 8.06 4.99 9.08
C GLU A 73 8.41 6.03 8.02
N TYR A 74 9.16 5.66 6.98
CA TYR A 74 9.49 6.55 5.88
C TYR A 74 8.22 6.91 5.11
N ALA A 75 8.08 8.18 4.71
CA ALA A 75 6.92 8.62 3.95
C ALA A 75 6.88 7.94 2.57
N LEU A 76 5.70 7.47 2.17
CA LEU A 76 5.44 7.03 0.80
C LEU A 76 5.15 8.24 -0.08
N ASN A 77 5.42 8.13 -1.38
CA ASN A 77 5.03 9.17 -2.33
C ASN A 77 3.60 8.87 -2.80
N CYS A 78 2.72 9.86 -2.66
CA CYS A 78 1.34 9.75 -3.15
C CYS A 78 1.28 10.20 -4.60
N CYS A 79 0.62 9.41 -5.45
CA CYS A 79 0.48 9.77 -6.85
C CYS A 79 -0.69 10.74 -6.90
N SER A 80 -0.39 12.01 -7.13
CA SER A 80 -1.41 13.03 -7.40
C SER A 80 -2.08 12.64 -8.72
N SER A 81 -3.24 12.00 -8.61
CA SER A 81 -4.15 11.73 -9.73
C SER A 81 -4.72 13.02 -10.29
#